data_AF-A0A015K085-F1
#
_entry.id   AF-A0A015K085-F1
#
_cell.length_a   1.000
_cell.length_b   1.000
_cell.length_c   1.000
_cell.angle_alpha   90.00
_cell.angle_beta   90.00
_cell.angle_gamma   90.00
#
_symmetry.space_group_name_H-M   'P 1'
#
loop_
_entity.id
_entity.type
_entity.pdbx_description
1 polymer ?
#
loop_
_entity_poly.entity_id
_entity_poly.type
_entity_poly.pdbx_seq_one_letter_code
_entity_poly.pdbx_strand_id
1 'polypeptide(L)'
;MSEMNEWVKWIDEAIAKKHIKHYEYKYFKHIQEIGTGGFGKVYQDAIKELVHEIELQREVTSIITLLAFMELLFQIKNQSDNIKTYLLVMEYADGGSLSKYLKENFEKLTWEVKLKLAYQLASAVSCLHDEDIIHRDLHSNNVLVNQDTIKLADFGLSKRIEASTKKKKDLFDVVPYMDPKKFSNRSYSLNKKSDVYSVGVLLWEISSGKPPFYVEGESYDGCLAVQIMQGHRETTVPYTPIEYVKLYTECWDDNPKNGHLFKKLLKD
;
A
#
# COMPACT_ATOMS: atom_id res chain seq x y z
N MET A 1 -25.21 6.16 18.91
CA MET A 1 -25.75 6.55 17.59
C MET A 1 -24.69 7.42 16.95
N SER A 2 -24.06 6.93 15.89
CA SER A 2 -22.66 7.27 15.56
C SER A 2 -22.42 7.48 14.07
N GLU A 3 -21.25 8.03 13.73
CA GLU A 3 -20.71 8.30 12.39
C GLU A 3 -20.93 7.14 11.40
N MET A 4 -20.94 5.89 11.89
CA MET A 4 -21.23 4.68 11.11
C MET A 4 -22.56 4.77 10.33
N ASN A 5 -23.57 5.46 10.87
CA ASN A 5 -24.86 5.69 10.20
C ASN A 5 -24.79 6.76 9.10
N GLU A 6 -23.73 7.56 9.03
CA GLU A 6 -23.50 8.57 7.99
C GLU A 6 -22.69 7.96 6.84
N TRP A 7 -21.64 7.20 7.14
CA TRP A 7 -20.87 6.45 6.14
C TRP A 7 -21.74 5.43 5.38
N VAL A 8 -22.63 4.70 6.07
CA VAL A 8 -23.57 3.76 5.42
C VAL A 8 -24.49 4.49 4.44
N LYS A 9 -25.03 5.66 4.82
CA LYS A 9 -25.86 6.49 3.91
C LYS A 9 -25.08 7.00 2.70
N TRP A 10 -23.84 7.43 2.89
CA TRP A 10 -22.99 7.89 1.79
C TRP A 10 -22.73 6.77 0.78
N ILE A 11 -22.49 5.53 1.25
CA ILE A 11 -22.33 4.35 0.40
C ILE A 11 -23.64 4.04 -0.34
N ASP A 12 -24.78 3.97 0.37
CA ASP A 12 -26.10 3.75 -0.24
C ASP A 12 -26.42 4.82 -1.31
N GLU A 13 -26.11 6.10 -1.05
CA GLU A 13 -26.26 7.20 -2.03
C GLU A 13 -25.31 7.06 -3.23
N ALA A 14 -24.06 6.66 -3.02
CA ALA A 14 -23.08 6.49 -4.11
C ALA A 14 -23.42 5.29 -5.01
N ILE A 15 -23.99 4.22 -4.44
CA ILE A 15 -24.55 3.09 -5.18
C ILE A 15 -25.80 3.53 -5.96
N ALA A 16 -26.75 4.23 -5.32
CA ALA A 16 -27.97 4.71 -5.97
C ALA A 16 -27.68 5.67 -7.13
N LYS A 17 -26.65 6.52 -7.01
CA LYS A 17 -26.17 7.44 -8.06
C LYS A 17 -25.28 6.75 -9.11
N LYS A 18 -25.02 5.44 -8.98
CA LYS A 18 -24.13 4.64 -9.83
C LYS A 18 -22.67 5.14 -9.90
N HIS A 19 -22.24 5.88 -8.87
CA HIS A 19 -20.83 6.25 -8.70
C HIS A 19 -19.98 5.04 -8.25
N ILE A 20 -20.62 4.07 -7.60
CA ILE A 20 -20.02 2.82 -7.11
C ILE A 20 -20.83 1.65 -7.67
N LYS A 21 -20.13 0.63 -8.20
CA LYS A 21 -20.75 -0.66 -8.56
C LYS A 21 -20.99 -1.48 -7.30
N HIS A 22 -22.16 -2.13 -7.25
CA HIS A 22 -22.62 -2.92 -6.11
C HIS A 22 -22.98 -4.35 -6.55
N TYR A 23 -22.46 -5.33 -5.81
CA TYR A 23 -22.79 -6.75 -5.99
C TYR A 23 -23.28 -7.36 -4.68
N GLU A 24 -24.36 -8.15 -4.72
CA GLU A 24 -24.84 -8.89 -3.56
C GLU A 24 -23.89 -10.05 -3.19
N TYR A 25 -23.66 -10.26 -1.90
CA TYR A 25 -22.83 -11.35 -1.39
C TYR A 25 -23.18 -12.75 -1.94
N LYS A 26 -24.45 -13.00 -2.32
CA LYS A 26 -24.91 -14.30 -2.87
C LYS A 26 -24.24 -14.74 -4.19
N TYR A 27 -23.59 -13.83 -4.91
CA TYR A 27 -22.86 -14.14 -6.15
C TYR A 27 -21.47 -14.74 -5.89
N PHE A 28 -20.95 -14.57 -4.67
CA PHE A 28 -19.68 -15.09 -4.17
C PHE A 28 -19.90 -16.52 -3.63
N LYS A 29 -18.99 -17.45 -3.94
CA LYS A 29 -19.17 -18.91 -3.77
C LYS A 29 -17.92 -19.65 -3.28
N HIS A 30 -16.72 -19.15 -3.54
CA HIS A 30 -15.45 -19.80 -3.21
C HIS A 30 -14.53 -18.88 -2.42
N ILE A 31 -15.13 -18.16 -1.47
CA ILE A 31 -14.49 -17.20 -0.56
C ILE A 31 -13.47 -17.91 0.33
N GLN A 32 -12.17 -17.78 0.02
CA GLN A 32 -11.05 -18.21 0.85
C GLN A 32 -10.44 -17.01 1.58
N GLU A 33 -10.16 -17.15 2.87
CA GLU A 33 -9.39 -16.14 3.61
C GLU A 33 -7.91 -16.20 3.23
N ILE A 34 -7.34 -15.06 2.80
CA ILE A 34 -5.95 -14.94 2.35
C ILE A 34 -5.11 -13.99 3.22
N GLY A 35 -5.72 -13.24 4.12
CA GLY A 35 -5.02 -12.35 5.04
C GLY A 35 -5.90 -11.74 6.13
N THR A 36 -5.28 -11.20 7.17
CA THR A 36 -5.91 -10.40 8.23
C THR A 36 -5.02 -9.20 8.51
N GLY A 37 -5.61 -8.01 8.64
CA GLY A 37 -4.92 -6.75 8.96
C GLY A 37 -5.70 -5.91 9.97
N GLY A 38 -5.18 -4.73 10.32
CA GLY A 38 -5.73 -3.88 11.38
C GLY A 38 -7.17 -3.38 11.16
N PHE A 39 -7.65 -3.42 9.91
CA PHE A 39 -8.99 -2.99 9.50
C PHE A 39 -9.96 -4.13 9.17
N GLY A 40 -9.52 -5.40 9.12
CA GLY A 40 -10.38 -6.52 8.78
C GLY A 40 -9.67 -7.74 8.20
N LYS A 41 -10.44 -8.58 7.50
CA LYS A 41 -9.96 -9.79 6.81
C LYS A 41 -10.04 -9.62 5.30
N VAL A 42 -9.08 -10.20 4.60
CA VAL A 42 -8.97 -10.17 3.13
C VAL A 42 -9.29 -11.55 2.59
N TYR A 43 -10.14 -11.60 1.56
CA TYR A 43 -10.63 -12.83 0.96
C TYR A 43 -10.42 -12.86 -0.56
N GLN A 44 -10.29 -14.06 -1.11
CA GLN A 44 -10.24 -14.34 -2.55
C GLN A 44 -11.50 -15.10 -2.97
N ASP A 45 -12.07 -14.76 -4.12
CA ASP A 45 -13.12 -15.53 -4.81
C ASP A 45 -13.02 -15.27 -6.34
N ALA A 46 -13.66 -16.10 -7.16
CA ALA A 46 -13.55 -16.11 -8.62
C ALA A 46 -14.92 -15.90 -9.31
N ILE A 47 -15.46 -14.67 -9.25
CA ILE A 47 -16.68 -14.33 -10.00
C ILE A 47 -16.35 -14.01 -11.46
N LYS A 48 -16.84 -14.84 -12.38
CA LYS A 48 -16.66 -14.68 -13.83
C LYS A 48 -17.26 -13.38 -14.39
N GLU A 49 -18.40 -12.97 -13.88
CA GLU A 49 -19.10 -11.72 -14.28
C GLU A 49 -18.24 -10.49 -13.93
N LEU A 50 -17.75 -10.42 -12.68
CA LEU A 50 -16.82 -9.38 -12.22
C LEU A 50 -15.50 -9.38 -13.03
N VAL A 51 -14.91 -10.55 -13.29
CA VAL A 51 -13.67 -10.64 -14.10
C VAL A 51 -13.89 -10.06 -15.50
N HIS A 52 -14.99 -10.42 -16.17
CA HIS A 52 -15.33 -9.88 -17.48
C HIS A 52 -15.61 -8.36 -17.44
N GLU A 53 -16.21 -7.87 -16.36
CA GLU A 53 -16.48 -6.44 -16.20
C GLU A 53 -15.22 -5.63 -15.84
N ILE A 54 -14.21 -6.25 -15.20
CA ILE A 54 -12.86 -5.68 -15.01
C ILE A 54 -12.11 -5.59 -16.34
N GLU A 55 -12.18 -6.63 -17.18
CA GLU A 55 -11.58 -6.62 -18.52
C GLU A 55 -12.07 -5.43 -19.36
N LEU A 56 -13.37 -5.10 -19.26
CA LEU A 56 -14.00 -3.97 -19.94
C LEU A 56 -13.67 -2.59 -19.35
N GLN A 57 -13.10 -2.50 -18.14
CA GLN A 57 -12.74 -1.22 -17.49
C GLN A 57 -11.23 -0.93 -17.47
N ARG A 58 -10.40 -1.82 -18.04
CA ARG A 58 -8.93 -1.71 -18.01
C ARG A 58 -8.32 -0.47 -18.66
N GLU A 59 -9.09 0.32 -19.43
CA GLU A 59 -8.61 1.55 -20.08
C GLU A 59 -8.43 2.74 -19.13
N VAL A 60 -8.93 2.70 -17.88
CA VAL A 60 -8.89 3.86 -16.96
C VAL A 60 -8.22 3.51 -15.62
N THR A 61 -7.17 4.28 -15.27
CA THR A 61 -6.44 4.22 -13.98
C THR A 61 -5.88 2.85 -13.57
N SER A 62 -4.94 2.32 -14.35
CA SER A 62 -4.20 1.07 -14.13
C SER A 62 -3.34 0.98 -12.85
N ILE A 63 -3.36 1.99 -11.99
CA ILE A 63 -2.38 2.24 -10.91
C ILE A 63 -3.00 2.18 -9.49
N ILE A 64 -4.25 2.63 -9.33
CA ILE A 64 -4.97 2.64 -8.04
C ILE A 64 -6.13 1.65 -8.16
N THR A 65 -6.06 0.55 -7.42
CA THR A 65 -7.02 -0.56 -7.58
C THR A 65 -8.22 -0.39 -6.66
N LEU A 66 -9.25 0.32 -7.13
CA LEU A 66 -10.57 0.38 -6.50
C LEU A 66 -11.63 0.05 -7.55
N LEU A 67 -12.33 -1.08 -7.43
CA LEU A 67 -13.20 -1.59 -8.50
C LEU A 67 -14.68 -1.66 -8.15
N ALA A 68 -15.04 -2.11 -6.93
CA ALA A 68 -16.44 -2.11 -6.48
C ALA A 68 -16.59 -2.25 -4.96
N PHE A 69 -17.83 -2.14 -4.47
CA PHE A 69 -18.23 -2.56 -3.13
C PHE A 69 -19.28 -3.69 -3.20
N MET A 70 -19.39 -4.48 -2.14
CA MET A 70 -20.48 -5.44 -1.91
C MET A 70 -21.24 -5.08 -0.65
N GLU A 71 -22.55 -5.35 -0.61
CA GLU A 71 -23.31 -5.40 0.63
C GLU A 71 -23.41 -6.84 1.16
N LEU A 72 -23.15 -6.99 2.47
CA LEU A 72 -23.31 -8.20 3.26
C LEU A 72 -24.25 -7.88 4.44
N LEU A 73 -25.47 -8.40 4.38
CA LEU A 73 -26.49 -8.23 5.40
C LEU A 73 -26.35 -9.29 6.50
N PHE A 74 -25.98 -8.87 7.72
CA PHE A 74 -26.05 -9.73 8.90
C PHE A 74 -27.39 -9.58 9.63
N GLN A 75 -28.23 -10.62 9.57
CA GLN A 75 -29.28 -10.83 10.57
C GLN A 75 -28.65 -11.34 11.86
N ILE A 76 -28.35 -10.43 12.80
CA ILE A 76 -27.98 -10.82 14.16
C ILE A 76 -29.24 -11.34 14.86
N LYS A 77 -29.34 -12.67 14.97
CA LYS A 77 -30.57 -13.41 15.29
C LYS A 77 -31.24 -13.14 16.65
N ASN A 78 -30.75 -12.17 17.42
CA ASN A 78 -31.21 -11.77 18.76
C ASN A 78 -31.46 -10.26 18.92
N GLN A 79 -31.32 -9.43 17.87
CA GLN A 79 -31.62 -7.99 17.91
C GLN A 79 -32.40 -7.56 16.65
N SER A 80 -33.20 -6.50 16.76
CA SER A 80 -34.09 -5.99 15.71
C SER A 80 -33.38 -5.35 14.51
N ASP A 81 -32.08 -5.09 14.64
CA ASP A 81 -31.36 -4.17 13.79
C ASP A 81 -30.49 -4.97 12.81
N ASN A 82 -30.89 -4.99 11.54
CA ASN A 82 -30.08 -5.57 10.46
C ASN A 82 -28.78 -4.76 10.32
N ILE A 83 -27.63 -5.36 10.59
CA ILE A 83 -26.34 -4.69 10.38
C ILE A 83 -25.93 -4.86 8.91
N LYS A 84 -26.02 -3.77 8.15
CA LYS A 84 -25.32 -3.62 6.87
C LYS A 84 -23.82 -3.63 7.10
N THR A 85 -23.09 -4.58 6.52
CA THR A 85 -21.64 -4.58 6.42
C THR A 85 -21.27 -4.45 4.94
N TYR A 86 -20.35 -3.56 4.59
CA TYR A 86 -19.83 -3.46 3.23
C TYR A 86 -18.46 -4.11 3.13
N LEU A 87 -18.21 -4.85 2.05
CA LEU A 87 -16.90 -5.37 1.68
C LEU A 87 -16.38 -4.62 0.46
N LEU A 88 -15.07 -4.34 0.42
CA LEU A 88 -14.42 -3.73 -0.73
C LEU A 88 -13.94 -4.82 -1.70
N VAL A 89 -14.23 -4.64 -2.99
CA VAL A 89 -13.83 -5.55 -4.07
C VAL A 89 -12.72 -4.90 -4.91
N MET A 90 -11.62 -5.64 -5.06
CA MET A 90 -10.40 -5.21 -5.73
C MET A 90 -9.91 -6.31 -6.68
N GLU A 91 -8.98 -5.96 -7.55
CA GLU A 91 -8.30 -6.90 -8.45
C GLU A 91 -7.40 -7.82 -7.61
N TYR A 92 -7.52 -9.14 -7.79
CA TYR A 92 -6.62 -10.08 -7.13
C TYR A 92 -5.21 -9.96 -7.74
N ALA A 93 -4.23 -9.63 -6.90
CA ALA A 93 -2.83 -9.49 -7.31
C ALA A 93 -2.11 -10.83 -7.14
N ASP A 94 -1.76 -11.49 -8.26
CA ASP A 94 -1.30 -12.88 -8.28
C ASP A 94 0.06 -13.12 -7.58
N GLY A 95 0.98 -12.16 -7.65
CA GLY A 95 2.23 -12.14 -6.91
C GLY A 95 2.09 -11.90 -5.41
N GLY A 96 0.91 -11.48 -4.93
CA GLY A 96 0.69 -11.08 -3.54
C GLY A 96 1.39 -9.75 -3.20
N SER A 97 1.93 -9.64 -1.98
CA SER A 97 2.69 -8.45 -1.57
C SER A 97 4.11 -8.43 -2.16
N LEU A 98 4.69 -7.24 -2.31
CA LEU A 98 6.05 -7.05 -2.80
C LEU A 98 7.08 -7.81 -1.94
N SER A 99 6.90 -7.82 -0.61
CA SER A 99 7.78 -8.57 0.32
C SER A 99 7.76 -10.07 0.03
N LYS A 100 6.57 -10.64 -0.23
CA LYS A 100 6.40 -12.03 -0.65
C LYS A 100 6.98 -12.28 -2.05
N TYR A 101 6.61 -11.45 -3.02
CA TYR A 101 7.03 -11.56 -4.41
C TYR A 101 8.56 -11.54 -4.55
N LEU A 102 9.24 -10.61 -3.87
CA LEU A 102 10.71 -10.55 -3.83
C LEU A 102 11.27 -11.82 -3.18
N LYS A 103 10.79 -12.21 -1.99
CA LYS A 103 11.25 -13.42 -1.29
C LYS A 103 11.14 -14.70 -2.13
N GLU A 104 10.12 -14.82 -2.97
CA GLU A 104 9.86 -16.03 -3.78
C GLU A 104 10.49 -15.98 -5.19
N ASN A 105 10.87 -14.81 -5.71
CA ASN A 105 11.29 -14.64 -7.11
C ASN A 105 12.58 -13.86 -7.34
N PHE A 106 13.19 -13.22 -6.34
CA PHE A 106 14.31 -12.28 -6.53
C PHE A 106 15.48 -12.81 -7.37
N GLU A 107 15.83 -14.10 -7.23
CA GLU A 107 16.90 -14.75 -8.02
C GLU A 107 16.63 -14.76 -9.54
N LYS A 108 15.36 -14.62 -9.94
CA LYS A 108 14.90 -14.57 -11.35
C LYS A 108 14.75 -13.14 -11.87
N LEU A 109 14.79 -12.13 -11.00
CA LEU A 109 14.49 -10.74 -11.36
C LEU A 109 15.68 -10.05 -12.03
N THR A 110 15.57 -9.81 -13.34
CA THR A 110 16.50 -8.98 -14.09
C THR A 110 16.46 -7.52 -13.61
N TRP A 111 17.52 -6.76 -13.91
CA TRP A 111 17.54 -5.32 -13.61
C TRP A 111 16.45 -4.55 -14.36
N GLU A 112 16.05 -4.99 -15.55
CA GLU A 112 14.91 -4.45 -16.30
C GLU A 112 13.59 -4.57 -15.52
N VAL A 113 13.28 -5.74 -14.95
CA VAL A 113 12.07 -5.95 -14.13
C VAL A 113 12.15 -5.12 -12.85
N LYS A 114 13.32 -5.06 -12.18
CA LYS A 114 13.53 -4.22 -10.99
C LYS A 114 13.30 -2.73 -11.28
N LEU A 115 13.79 -2.23 -12.42
CA LEU A 115 13.57 -0.86 -12.88
C LEU A 115 12.10 -0.60 -13.22
N LYS A 116 11.41 -1.54 -13.88
CA LYS A 116 9.97 -1.47 -14.14
C LYS A 116 9.15 -1.36 -12.85
N LEU A 117 9.42 -2.20 -11.84
CA LEU A 117 8.74 -2.15 -10.54
C LEU A 117 9.03 -0.82 -9.81
N ALA A 118 10.28 -0.36 -9.81
CA ALA A 118 10.67 0.94 -9.26
C ALA A 118 9.95 2.13 -9.93
N TYR A 119 9.90 2.14 -11.26
CA TYR A 119 9.20 3.12 -12.08
C TYR A 119 7.70 3.16 -11.75
N GLN A 120 7.05 1.99 -11.68
CA GLN A 120 5.62 1.90 -11.40
C GLN A 120 5.28 2.33 -9.96
N LEU A 121 6.07 1.92 -8.97
CA LEU A 121 5.93 2.37 -7.59
C LEU A 121 6.03 3.90 -7.48
N ALA A 122 7.04 4.50 -8.11
CA ALA A 122 7.22 5.94 -8.09
C ALA A 122 6.09 6.67 -8.84
N SER A 123 5.66 6.15 -10.00
CA SER A 123 4.52 6.69 -10.76
C SER A 123 3.22 6.64 -9.95
N ALA A 124 3.00 5.56 -9.18
CA ALA A 124 1.84 5.39 -8.33
C ALA A 124 1.80 6.39 -7.17
N VAL A 125 2.93 6.61 -6.51
CA VAL A 125 3.03 7.60 -5.43
C VAL A 125 2.94 9.04 -5.97
N SER A 126 3.49 9.33 -7.16
CA SER A 126 3.29 10.63 -7.84
C SER A 126 1.81 10.86 -8.11
N CYS A 127 1.09 9.89 -8.68
CA CYS A 127 -0.34 10.02 -8.99
C CYS A 127 -1.19 10.33 -7.74
N LEU A 128 -0.90 9.69 -6.60
CA LEU A 128 -1.53 10.05 -5.32
C LEU A 128 -1.18 11.49 -4.90
N HIS A 129 0.09 11.87 -5.03
CA HIS A 129 0.58 13.19 -4.64
C HIS A 129 0.03 14.32 -5.52
N ASP A 130 -0.22 14.07 -6.80
CA ASP A 130 -0.83 15.04 -7.71
C ASP A 130 -2.32 15.28 -7.37
N GLU A 131 -3.01 14.29 -6.80
CA GLU A 131 -4.39 14.37 -6.26
C GLU A 131 -4.48 14.86 -4.79
N ASP A 132 -3.39 15.40 -4.23
CA ASP A 132 -3.24 15.81 -2.82
C ASP A 132 -3.54 14.70 -1.78
N ILE A 133 -3.37 13.43 -2.18
CA ILE A 133 -3.45 12.26 -1.29
C ILE A 133 -2.05 11.91 -0.78
N ILE A 134 -1.91 11.66 0.51
CA ILE A 134 -0.70 11.13 1.14
C ILE A 134 -1.02 9.73 1.65
N HIS A 135 -0.19 8.74 1.37
CA HIS A 135 -0.45 7.33 1.72
C HIS A 135 -0.13 7.01 3.19
N ARG A 136 0.96 7.58 3.72
CA ARG A 136 1.37 7.55 5.16
C ARG A 136 1.70 6.17 5.73
N ASP A 137 1.69 5.12 4.91
CA ASP A 137 1.80 3.71 5.34
C ASP A 137 2.40 2.84 4.22
N LEU A 138 3.34 3.40 3.45
CA LEU A 138 4.02 2.68 2.37
C LEU A 138 5.08 1.73 2.94
N HIS A 139 4.88 0.43 2.78
CA HIS A 139 5.83 -0.64 3.06
C HIS A 139 5.50 -1.86 2.19
N SER A 140 6.40 -2.83 2.06
CA SER A 140 6.28 -3.90 1.05
C SER A 140 5.19 -4.95 1.29
N ASN A 141 4.36 -4.77 2.33
CA ASN A 141 3.10 -5.50 2.49
C ASN A 141 1.86 -4.73 1.99
N ASN A 142 1.95 -3.40 1.89
CA ASN A 142 0.94 -2.51 1.30
C ASN A 142 1.22 -2.20 -0.19
N VAL A 143 2.35 -2.66 -0.72
CA VAL A 143 2.62 -2.72 -2.16
C VAL A 143 2.35 -4.14 -2.63
N LEU A 144 1.49 -4.31 -3.64
CA LEU A 144 1.15 -5.59 -4.26
C LEU A 144 1.73 -5.70 -5.67
N VAL A 145 1.90 -6.93 -6.16
CA VAL A 145 2.34 -7.24 -7.53
C VAL A 145 1.31 -8.12 -8.23
N ASN A 146 0.81 -7.68 -9.38
CA ASN A 146 0.04 -8.51 -10.31
C ASN A 146 0.77 -8.55 -11.66
N GLN A 147 1.20 -9.71 -12.15
CA GLN A 147 1.83 -9.85 -13.48
C GLN A 147 2.95 -8.82 -13.73
N ASP A 148 3.92 -8.77 -12.83
CA ASP A 148 5.04 -7.80 -12.79
C ASP A 148 4.57 -6.34 -12.88
N THR A 149 3.41 -6.02 -12.31
CA THR A 149 2.83 -4.67 -12.24
C THR A 149 2.49 -4.30 -10.79
N ILE A 150 3.07 -3.20 -10.32
CA ILE A 150 2.82 -2.66 -8.97
C ILE A 150 1.37 -2.16 -8.84
N LYS A 151 0.74 -2.49 -7.71
CA LYS A 151 -0.52 -1.91 -7.24
C LYS A 151 -0.36 -1.46 -5.78
N LEU A 152 -0.81 -0.26 -5.46
CA LEU A 152 -0.85 0.21 -4.06
C LEU A 152 -2.11 -0.29 -3.35
N ALA A 153 -2.00 -0.60 -2.06
CA ALA A 153 -3.04 -1.19 -1.21
C ALA A 153 -2.97 -0.67 0.24
N ASP A 154 -3.96 -1.05 1.06
CA ASP A 154 -4.26 -0.49 2.39
C ASP A 154 -4.21 1.05 2.46
N PHE A 155 -5.20 1.65 1.81
CA PHE A 155 -5.52 3.06 1.90
C PHE A 155 -6.12 3.47 3.26
N GLY A 156 -6.14 2.60 4.28
CA GLY A 156 -6.76 2.84 5.59
C GLY A 156 -6.06 3.92 6.45
N LEU A 157 -4.82 4.28 6.13
CA LEU A 157 -4.15 5.50 6.63
C LEU A 157 -4.01 6.61 5.58
N SER A 158 -4.39 6.38 4.33
CA SER A 158 -4.30 7.37 3.27
C SER A 158 -5.24 8.54 3.52
N LYS A 159 -4.89 9.71 3.01
CA LYS A 159 -5.39 10.94 3.60
C LYS A 159 -5.31 12.16 2.68
N ARG A 160 -6.47 12.79 2.47
CA ARG A 160 -6.57 14.25 2.31
C ARG A 160 -6.55 14.89 3.70
N ILE A 161 -5.92 16.06 3.82
CA ILE A 161 -5.26 16.58 5.04
C ILE A 161 -6.15 16.60 6.33
N GLU A 162 -5.59 16.06 7.43
CA GLU A 162 -6.10 15.76 8.81
C GLU A 162 -7.42 14.96 8.98
N ALA A 163 -7.54 13.89 9.81
CA ALA A 163 -6.68 13.26 10.87
C ALA A 163 -6.22 11.81 10.47
N SER A 164 -5.88 10.78 11.26
CA SER A 164 -5.72 10.51 12.70
C SER A 164 -4.55 9.49 12.98
N THR A 165 -4.66 8.57 13.96
CA THR A 165 -3.56 7.75 14.57
C THR A 165 -3.82 6.23 14.74
N LYS A 166 -2.78 5.39 14.53
CA LYS A 166 -2.76 3.90 14.67
C LYS A 166 -2.68 3.36 16.11
N LYS A 167 -2.93 2.04 16.28
CA LYS A 167 -2.66 1.26 17.51
C LYS A 167 -1.18 0.81 17.59
N LYS A 168 -0.76 0.29 18.75
CA LYS A 168 0.67 0.16 19.12
C LYS A 168 1.46 -1.04 18.58
N LYS A 169 0.83 -2.15 18.18
CA LYS A 169 1.57 -3.41 17.94
C LYS A 169 2.18 -3.47 16.53
N ASP A 170 1.39 -3.11 15.53
CA ASP A 170 1.75 -3.10 14.10
C ASP A 170 2.70 -1.92 13.73
N LEU A 171 3.27 -1.22 14.71
CA LEU A 171 4.15 -0.07 14.51
C LEU A 171 5.62 -0.44 14.32
N PHE A 172 6.08 -1.57 14.86
CA PHE A 172 7.50 -1.93 14.79
C PHE A 172 7.89 -2.51 13.43
N ASP A 173 7.07 -3.39 12.85
CA ASP A 173 7.30 -4.01 11.53
C ASP A 173 7.42 -2.99 10.38
N VAL A 174 6.93 -1.76 10.60
CA VAL A 174 6.99 -0.64 9.64
C VAL A 174 8.04 0.44 9.99
N VAL A 175 8.82 0.28 11.08
CA VAL A 175 9.84 1.26 11.52
C VAL A 175 10.82 1.66 10.40
N PRO A 176 11.40 0.73 9.61
CA PRO A 176 12.34 1.09 8.55
C PRO A 176 11.79 2.10 7.54
N TYR A 177 10.53 1.92 7.13
CA TYR A 177 9.84 2.70 6.11
C TYR A 177 9.28 4.03 6.62
N MET A 178 9.32 4.29 7.94
CA MET A 178 8.71 5.47 8.55
C MET A 178 9.67 6.67 8.55
N ASP A 179 9.19 7.82 8.10
CA ASP A 179 9.92 9.10 8.13
C ASP A 179 10.53 9.37 9.52
N PRO A 180 11.87 9.48 9.65
CA PRO A 180 12.55 9.56 10.94
C PRO A 180 12.13 10.76 11.79
N LYS A 181 11.61 11.82 11.15
CA LYS A 181 11.06 13.01 11.84
C LYS A 181 9.83 12.69 12.68
N LYS A 182 9.15 11.57 12.40
CA LYS A 182 8.03 11.09 13.21
C LYS A 182 8.48 10.50 14.55
N PHE A 183 9.70 9.99 14.65
CA PHE A 183 10.29 9.55 15.92
C PHE A 183 10.76 10.75 16.76
N SER A 184 11.42 11.74 16.14
CA SER A 184 11.93 12.92 16.86
C SER A 184 10.83 13.90 17.29
N ASN A 185 9.76 14.06 16.51
CA ASN A 185 8.63 14.91 16.87
C ASN A 185 7.27 14.20 16.73
N ARG A 186 6.59 14.00 17.87
CA ARG A 186 5.23 13.41 17.90
C ARG A 186 4.18 14.23 17.14
N SER A 187 4.29 15.57 17.13
CA SER A 187 3.35 16.45 16.40
C SER A 187 3.62 16.54 14.90
N TYR A 188 4.71 15.94 14.40
CA TYR A 188 4.99 15.87 12.96
C TYR A 188 3.86 15.11 12.24
N SER A 189 3.21 15.73 11.25
CA SER A 189 2.26 15.04 10.39
C SER A 189 2.98 14.48 9.16
N LEU A 190 2.79 13.18 8.91
CA LEU A 190 3.31 12.50 7.73
C LEU A 190 2.70 13.14 6.48
N ASN A 191 3.57 13.47 5.52
CA ASN A 191 3.24 14.29 4.36
C ASN A 191 3.91 13.71 3.09
N LYS A 192 3.81 14.40 1.95
CA LYS A 192 4.38 13.92 0.67
C LYS A 192 5.89 13.60 0.74
N LYS A 193 6.67 14.26 1.62
CA LYS A 193 8.09 13.88 1.86
C LYS A 193 8.26 12.56 2.61
N SER A 194 7.31 12.24 3.49
CA SER A 194 7.32 11.00 4.28
C SER A 194 7.05 9.78 3.38
N ASP A 195 6.11 9.89 2.45
CA ASP A 195 5.89 8.86 1.42
C ASP A 195 7.12 8.67 0.52
N VAL A 196 7.81 9.77 0.16
CA VAL A 196 9.08 9.72 -0.60
C VAL A 196 10.18 9.00 0.18
N TYR A 197 10.31 9.23 1.48
CA TYR A 197 11.21 8.47 2.34
C TYR A 197 10.91 6.97 2.28
N SER A 198 9.64 6.58 2.42
CA SER A 198 9.21 5.17 2.33
C SER A 198 9.50 4.55 0.95
N VAL A 199 9.33 5.32 -0.13
CA VAL A 199 9.74 4.89 -1.49
C VAL A 199 11.25 4.65 -1.57
N GLY A 200 12.09 5.41 -0.89
CA GLY A 200 13.53 5.14 -0.78
C GLY A 200 13.83 3.74 -0.23
N VAL A 201 13.20 3.39 0.89
CA VAL A 201 13.36 2.08 1.54
C VAL A 201 12.84 0.95 0.65
N LEU A 202 11.70 1.13 0.00
CA LEU A 202 11.14 0.18 -0.97
C LEU A 202 12.03 0.01 -2.21
N LEU A 203 12.67 1.07 -2.71
CA LEU A 203 13.62 0.98 -3.81
C LEU A 203 14.87 0.19 -3.42
N TRP A 204 15.39 0.41 -2.20
CA TRP A 204 16.49 -0.42 -1.66
C TRP A 204 16.07 -1.89 -1.55
N GLU A 205 14.88 -2.19 -1.03
CA GLU A 205 14.34 -3.55 -0.92
C GLU A 205 14.19 -4.25 -2.29
N ILE A 206 13.72 -3.53 -3.32
CA ILE A 206 13.69 -4.01 -4.72
C ILE A 206 15.11 -4.31 -5.25
N SER A 207 16.13 -3.54 -4.84
CA SER A 207 17.52 -3.84 -5.20
C SER A 207 18.11 -5.02 -4.44
N SER A 208 17.78 -5.18 -3.16
CA SER A 208 18.41 -6.11 -2.22
C SER A 208 17.77 -7.50 -2.19
N GLY A 209 16.46 -7.59 -2.44
CA GLY A 209 15.65 -8.80 -2.25
C GLY A 209 15.46 -9.19 -0.78
N LYS A 210 15.78 -8.28 0.15
CA LYS A 210 15.82 -8.52 1.60
C LYS A 210 15.04 -7.43 2.32
N PRO A 211 14.36 -7.74 3.44
CA PRO A 211 13.76 -6.71 4.28
C PRO A 211 14.83 -5.70 4.75
N PRO A 212 14.48 -4.41 4.86
CA PRO A 212 15.39 -3.37 5.33
C PRO A 212 15.87 -3.62 6.76
N PHE A 213 17.16 -3.42 7.05
CA PHE A 213 17.80 -3.76 8.34
C PHE A 213 17.58 -5.21 8.82
N TYR A 214 17.33 -6.18 7.93
CA TYR A 214 17.11 -7.57 8.34
C TYR A 214 18.35 -8.19 9.02
N VAL A 215 18.16 -8.68 10.24
CA VAL A 215 19.10 -9.52 10.99
C VAL A 215 18.39 -10.83 11.36
N GLU A 216 19.05 -11.96 11.15
CA GLU A 216 18.45 -13.28 11.37
C GLU A 216 18.21 -13.55 12.86
N GLY A 217 16.95 -13.84 13.21
CA GLY A 217 16.52 -14.08 14.60
C GLY A 217 16.10 -12.83 15.38
N GLU A 218 16.27 -11.63 14.83
CA GLU A 218 15.89 -10.36 15.47
C GLU A 218 14.58 -9.78 14.90
N SER A 219 13.87 -8.99 15.71
CA SER A 219 12.68 -8.23 15.31
C SER A 219 12.93 -6.74 15.48
N TYR A 220 12.42 -5.90 14.58
CA TYR A 220 12.55 -4.45 14.72
C TYR A 220 11.99 -3.95 16.07
N ASP A 221 12.66 -2.97 16.66
CA ASP A 221 12.39 -2.54 18.03
C ASP A 221 12.51 -1.00 18.18
N GLY A 222 12.55 -0.51 19.43
CA GLY A 222 12.77 0.89 19.72
C GLY A 222 14.21 1.38 19.45
N CYS A 223 15.21 0.50 19.55
CA CYS A 223 16.60 0.83 19.28
C CYS A 223 16.83 1.11 17.79
N LEU A 224 16.26 0.30 16.88
CA LEU A 224 16.33 0.55 15.44
C LEU A 224 15.71 1.91 15.06
N ALA A 225 14.57 2.28 15.65
CA ALA A 225 13.96 3.60 15.42
C ALA A 225 14.87 4.76 15.87
N VAL A 226 15.62 4.59 16.98
CA VAL A 226 16.62 5.58 17.44
C VAL A 226 17.83 5.63 16.51
N GLN A 227 18.32 4.49 16.03
CA GLN A 227 19.43 4.42 15.07
C GLN A 227 19.06 5.11 13.74
N ILE A 228 17.87 4.83 13.19
CA ILE A 228 17.36 5.44 11.96
C ILE A 228 17.21 6.97 12.12
N MET A 229 16.75 7.42 13.28
CA MET A 229 16.68 8.85 13.65
C MET A 229 18.07 9.51 13.80
N GLN A 230 19.11 8.72 14.10
CA GLN A 230 20.51 9.15 14.14
C GLN A 230 21.22 9.04 12.76
N GLY A 231 20.48 8.74 11.69
CA GLY A 231 21.03 8.63 10.33
C GLY A 231 21.57 7.25 9.96
N HIS A 232 21.32 6.21 10.76
CA HIS A 232 21.62 4.83 10.35
C HIS A 232 20.79 4.45 9.12
N ARG A 233 21.44 3.87 8.12
CA ARG A 233 20.87 3.41 6.85
C ARG A 233 21.54 2.11 6.42
N GLU A 234 20.85 1.40 5.56
CA GLU A 234 21.26 0.16 4.94
C GLU A 234 22.51 0.35 4.05
N THR A 235 23.32 -0.70 3.93
CA THR A 235 24.50 -0.68 3.08
C THR A 235 24.14 -0.79 1.59
N THR A 236 25.02 -0.28 0.72
CA THR A 236 24.83 -0.35 -0.73
C THR A 236 24.88 -1.80 -1.21
N VAL A 237 23.83 -2.25 -1.88
CA VAL A 237 23.72 -3.62 -2.41
C VAL A 237 24.71 -3.83 -3.57
N PRO A 238 25.60 -4.84 -3.53
CA PRO A 238 26.52 -5.15 -4.63
C PRO A 238 25.80 -5.35 -5.97
N TYR A 239 26.46 -4.97 -7.06
CA TYR A 239 25.94 -5.07 -8.43
C TYR A 239 24.66 -4.25 -8.72
N THR A 240 24.33 -3.28 -7.86
CA THR A 240 23.28 -2.27 -8.12
C THR A 240 23.83 -1.13 -8.99
N PRO A 241 23.13 -0.71 -10.06
CA PRO A 241 23.49 0.46 -10.85
C PRO A 241 23.67 1.70 -9.97
N ILE A 242 24.76 2.45 -10.14
CA ILE A 242 25.11 3.56 -9.24
C ILE A 242 24.10 4.72 -9.34
N GLU A 243 23.39 4.85 -10.46
CA GLU A 243 22.24 5.73 -10.66
C GLU A 243 21.06 5.34 -9.76
N TYR A 244 20.81 4.05 -9.60
CA TYR A 244 19.78 3.51 -8.72
C TYR A 244 20.16 3.65 -7.24
N VAL A 245 21.46 3.52 -6.90
CA VAL A 245 21.96 3.85 -5.55
C VAL A 245 21.73 5.33 -5.22
N LYS A 246 22.08 6.25 -6.13
CA LYS A 246 21.79 7.69 -5.98
C LYS A 246 20.29 7.96 -5.82
N LEU A 247 19.45 7.23 -6.58
CA LEU A 247 18.01 7.37 -6.55
C LEU A 247 17.41 7.08 -5.16
N TYR A 248 17.68 5.90 -4.56
CA TYR A 248 17.11 5.58 -3.24
C TYR A 248 17.76 6.37 -2.11
N THR A 249 19.04 6.75 -2.23
CA THR A 249 19.69 7.59 -1.21
C THR A 249 19.19 9.03 -1.20
N GLU A 250 18.82 9.60 -2.37
CA GLU A 250 18.16 10.92 -2.45
C GLU A 250 16.72 10.93 -1.86
N CYS A 251 16.07 9.76 -1.73
CA CYS A 251 14.75 9.63 -1.11
C CYS A 251 14.77 9.72 0.42
N TRP A 252 15.77 9.12 1.06
CA TRP A 252 15.80 8.92 2.52
C TRP A 252 16.77 9.86 3.28
N ASP A 253 17.37 10.80 2.55
CA ASP A 253 18.15 11.94 3.04
C ASP A 253 17.28 12.91 3.87
N ASP A 254 17.89 13.81 4.64
CA ASP A 254 17.20 14.71 5.56
C ASP A 254 16.29 15.73 4.85
N ASN A 255 16.50 16.01 3.56
CA ASN A 255 15.66 16.92 2.79
C ASN A 255 15.39 16.39 1.37
N PRO A 256 14.50 15.38 1.21
CA PRO A 256 14.26 14.77 -0.09
C PRO A 256 13.67 15.79 -1.07
N LYS A 257 14.18 15.74 -2.31
CA LYS A 257 13.85 16.67 -3.40
C LYS A 257 12.75 16.09 -4.28
N ASN A 258 11.52 16.02 -3.75
CA ASN A 258 10.34 15.41 -4.39
C ASN A 258 10.25 15.65 -5.91
N GLY A 259 10.40 16.90 -6.36
CA GLY A 259 10.28 17.30 -7.76
C GLY A 259 11.40 16.80 -8.70
N HIS A 260 12.47 16.19 -8.19
CA HIS A 260 13.53 15.56 -8.98
C HIS A 260 13.40 14.03 -9.06
N LEU A 261 12.85 13.37 -8.04
CA LEU A 261 12.78 11.90 -7.98
C LEU A 261 11.98 11.34 -9.16
N PHE A 262 10.71 11.72 -9.25
CA PHE A 262 9.81 11.28 -10.31
C PHE A 262 10.33 11.76 -11.69
N LYS A 263 10.90 12.97 -11.78
CA LYS A 263 11.47 13.51 -13.04
C LYS A 263 12.80 12.88 -13.48
N LYS A 264 13.43 12.03 -12.65
CA LYS A 264 14.55 11.16 -13.06
C LYS A 264 14.06 9.81 -13.57
N LEU A 265 13.05 9.22 -12.93
CA LEU A 265 12.47 7.93 -13.35
C LEU A 265 11.58 8.05 -14.59
N LEU A 266 10.88 9.18 -14.77
CA LEU A 266 9.96 9.42 -15.89
C LEU A 266 10.66 10.00 -17.14
N LYS A 267 11.92 9.62 -17.42
CA LYS A 267 12.73 10.31 -18.43
C LYS A 267 13.50 9.46 -19.44
N ASP A 268 13.73 8.19 -19.15
CA ASP A 268 14.41 7.22 -20.01
C ASP A 268 13.62 5.90 -19.98
#